data_AF-A0A101WP81-F1
#
_entry.id   AF-A0A101WP81-F1
#
_cell.length_a   1.000
_cell.length_b   1.000
_cell.length_c   1.000
_cell.angle_alpha   90.00
_cell.angle_beta   90.00
_cell.angle_gamma   90.00
#
_symmetry.space_group_name_H-M   'P 1'
#
loop_
_entity.id
_entity.type
_entity.pdbx_description
1 polymer ?
#
loop_
_entity_poly.entity_id
_entity_poly.type
_entity_poly.pdbx_seq_one_letter_code
_entity_poly.pdbx_strand_id
1 'polypeptide(L)'
;MLNNLDFNRWCTKQKLSEEAIALISRIRTSEPSRRVGGGRKNVVGAYPSKRMGVSIQFESHKVELPGIYLKEHDFNVEEYYDQPPAIKLTYNSRKDRVVGFYHTPDYFVL
;
A
#
# COMPACT_ATOMS: atom_id res chain seq x y z
N MET A 1 8.30 11.20 1.43
CA MET A 1 8.67 10.04 0.60
C MET A 1 10.18 9.96 0.55
N LEU A 2 10.76 8.76 0.67
CA LEU A 2 12.21 8.54 0.58
C LEU A 2 12.70 8.91 -0.82
N ASN A 3 13.88 9.50 -0.91
CA ASN A 3 14.59 9.61 -2.18
C ASN A 3 15.18 8.24 -2.57
N ASN A 4 15.70 8.13 -3.80
CA ASN A 4 16.25 6.88 -4.31
C ASN A 4 17.42 6.32 -3.48
N LEU A 5 18.25 7.20 -2.90
CA LEU A 5 19.39 6.77 -2.08
C LEU A 5 18.91 6.15 -0.76
N ASP A 6 17.97 6.80 -0.08
CA ASP A 6 17.43 6.33 1.20
C ASP A 6 16.56 5.08 1.00
N PHE A 7 15.83 4.99 -0.10
CA PHE A 7 15.11 3.76 -0.48
C PHE A 7 16.06 2.58 -0.66
N ASN A 8 17.16 2.74 -1.41
CA ASN A 8 18.13 1.67 -1.61
C ASN A 8 18.77 1.21 -0.29
N ARG A 9 19.06 2.15 0.61
CA ARG A 9 19.57 1.85 1.97
C ARG A 9 18.53 1.08 2.79
N TRP A 10 17.27 1.51 2.74
CA TRP A 10 16.17 0.83 3.40
C TRP A 10 16.01 -0.61 2.88
N CYS A 11 15.98 -0.82 1.55
CA CYS A 11 15.90 -2.16 0.95
C CYS A 11 17.06 -3.07 1.39
N THR A 12 18.27 -2.52 1.42
CA THR A 12 19.47 -3.25 1.88
C THR A 12 19.34 -3.66 3.35
N LYS A 13 18.88 -2.74 4.20
CA LYS A 13 18.67 -2.99 5.64
C LYS A 13 17.61 -4.07 5.86
N GLN A 14 16.55 -4.09 5.05
CA GLN A 14 15.47 -5.07 5.10
C GLN A 14 15.83 -6.42 4.45
N LYS A 15 17.00 -6.54 3.80
CA LYS A 15 17.47 -7.76 3.11
C LYS A 15 16.46 -8.27 2.06
N LEU A 16 15.86 -7.34 1.32
CA LEU A 16 14.87 -7.67 0.29
C LEU A 16 15.53 -8.32 -0.93
N SER A 17 14.81 -9.24 -1.58
CA SER A 17 15.22 -9.81 -2.86
C SER A 17 15.08 -8.79 -4.00
N GLU A 18 15.75 -9.04 -5.12
CA GLU A 18 15.66 -8.17 -6.30
C GLU A 18 14.22 -8.08 -6.82
N GLU A 19 13.45 -9.18 -6.77
CA GLU A 19 12.05 -9.21 -7.17
C GLU A 19 11.17 -8.35 -6.25
N ALA A 20 11.44 -8.40 -4.94
CA ALA A 20 10.74 -7.57 -3.97
C ALA A 20 11.06 -6.08 -4.18
N ILE A 21 12.33 -5.74 -4.39
CA ILE A 21 12.75 -4.36 -4.68
C ILE A 21 12.10 -3.85 -5.97
N ALA A 22 12.05 -4.66 -7.03
CA ALA A 22 11.40 -4.31 -8.29
C ALA A 22 9.89 -4.09 -8.11
N LEU A 23 9.22 -4.95 -7.34
CA LEU A 23 7.80 -4.81 -7.03
C LEU A 23 7.53 -3.52 -6.24
N ILE A 24 8.31 -3.25 -5.19
CA ILE A 24 8.14 -2.05 -4.37
C ILE A 24 8.42 -0.79 -5.20
N SER A 25 9.48 -0.79 -6.02
CA SER A 25 9.78 0.31 -6.93
C SER A 25 8.61 0.59 -7.86
N ARG A 26 7.99 -0.45 -8.42
CA ARG A 26 6.79 -0.32 -9.25
C ARG A 26 5.63 0.30 -8.46
N ILE A 27 5.39 -0.13 -7.22
CA ILE A 27 4.33 0.44 -6.37
C ILE A 27 4.59 1.94 -6.13
N ARG A 28 5.83 2.31 -5.77
CA ARG A 28 6.23 3.70 -5.47
C ARG A 28 6.05 4.66 -6.64
N THR A 29 6.12 4.17 -7.88
CA THR A 29 6.02 4.98 -9.10
C THR A 29 4.69 4.81 -9.84
N SER A 30 3.76 4.00 -9.33
CA SER A 30 2.47 3.77 -9.98
C SER A 30 1.38 4.62 -9.34
N GLU A 31 0.40 5.01 -10.16
CA GLU A 31 -0.86 5.53 -9.66
C GLU A 31 -1.68 4.42 -8.95
N PRO A 32 -2.63 4.78 -8.06
CA PRO A 32 -3.56 3.83 -7.46
C PRO A 32 -4.24 2.96 -8.54
N SER A 33 -4.29 1.66 -8.32
CA SER A 33 -4.78 0.68 -9.29
C SER A 33 -6.25 0.88 -9.68
N ARG A 34 -7.01 1.54 -8.81
CA ARG A 34 -8.39 1.94 -9.05
C ARG A 34 -8.70 3.22 -8.29
N ARG A 35 -9.70 3.95 -8.79
CA ARG A 35 -10.37 4.97 -8.00
C ARG A 35 -11.34 4.31 -7.02
N VAL A 36 -11.32 4.76 -5.78
CA VAL A 36 -12.29 4.36 -4.77
C VAL A 36 -13.73 4.78 -5.11
N GLY A 37 -14.69 3.88 -4.88
CA GLY A 37 -16.09 4.04 -5.28
C GLY A 37 -17.01 4.39 -4.12
N GLY A 38 -17.81 5.45 -4.26
CA GLY A 38 -18.79 5.86 -3.25
C GLY A 38 -20.14 5.19 -3.45
N GLY A 39 -20.75 4.73 -2.35
CA GLY A 39 -22.05 4.10 -2.29
C GLY A 39 -22.81 4.46 -1.00
N ARG A 40 -24.06 4.02 -0.88
CA ARG A 40 -24.97 4.42 0.21
C ARG A 40 -24.46 4.08 1.62
N LYS A 41 -23.51 3.16 1.75
CA LYS A 41 -23.03 2.62 3.03
C LYS A 41 -21.58 2.98 3.37
N ASN A 42 -20.87 3.67 2.49
CA ASN A 42 -19.46 4.01 2.67
C ASN A 42 -19.22 5.50 2.42
N VAL A 43 -18.11 6.01 2.92
CA VAL A 43 -17.75 7.42 2.77
C VAL A 43 -16.37 7.47 2.14
N VAL A 44 -16.36 7.92 0.90
CA VAL A 44 -15.15 8.11 0.14
C VAL A 44 -14.59 9.50 0.38
N GLY A 45 -13.27 9.58 0.47
CA GLY A 45 -12.56 10.86 0.50
C GLY A 45 -11.11 10.71 0.08
N ALA A 46 -10.40 11.82 0.15
CA ALA A 46 -8.98 11.89 -0.09
C ALA A 46 -8.31 12.66 1.06
N TYR A 47 -7.21 12.11 1.58
CA TYR A 47 -6.41 12.70 2.63
C TYR A 47 -5.16 13.37 2.03
N PRO A 48 -4.94 14.67 2.22
CA PRO A 48 -3.77 15.37 1.69
C PRO A 48 -2.53 15.05 2.53
N SER A 49 -1.81 13.97 2.19
CA SER A 49 -0.61 13.54 2.93
C SER A 49 0.53 14.53 2.72
N LYS A 50 1.02 15.12 3.81
CA LYS A 50 2.20 15.98 3.78
C LYS A 50 3.47 15.15 3.64
N ARG A 51 3.49 13.96 4.26
CA ARG A 51 4.60 13.01 4.18
C ARG A 51 4.84 12.50 2.75
N MET A 52 3.76 12.13 2.06
CA MET A 52 3.82 11.59 0.71
C MET A 52 3.80 12.69 -0.36
N GLY A 53 3.28 13.88 -0.04
CA GLY A 53 3.16 14.99 -1.00
C GLY A 53 2.05 14.78 -2.03
N VAL A 54 1.16 13.82 -1.80
CA VAL A 54 0.04 13.44 -2.68
C VAL A 54 -1.23 13.23 -1.87
N SER A 55 -2.37 13.12 -2.58
CA SER A 55 -3.65 12.79 -1.95
C SER A 55 -3.84 11.27 -1.89
N ILE A 56 -4.18 10.74 -0.72
CA ILE A 56 -4.39 9.32 -0.46
C ILE A 56 -5.89 9.03 -0.36
N GLN A 57 -6.41 8.09 -1.14
CA GLN A 57 -7.83 7.76 -1.15
C GLN A 57 -8.23 6.87 0.03
N PHE A 58 -9.48 6.99 0.47
CA PHE A 58 -10.11 6.06 1.42
C PHE A 58 -11.59 5.83 1.09
N GLU A 59 -12.13 4.64 1.42
CA GLU A 59 -13.53 4.26 1.28
C GLU A 59 -14.30 4.27 2.62
N SER A 60 -13.60 4.44 3.73
CA SER A 60 -14.20 4.43 5.07
C SER A 60 -13.63 5.50 5.98
N HIS A 61 -14.45 6.48 6.38
CA HIS A 61 -14.06 7.47 7.39
C HIS A 61 -13.91 6.89 8.81
N LYS A 62 -14.37 5.65 9.06
CA LYS A 62 -14.37 5.03 10.39
C LYS A 62 -13.20 4.09 10.66
N VAL A 63 -12.63 3.52 9.60
CA VAL A 63 -11.55 2.53 9.70
C VAL A 63 -10.34 2.99 8.92
N GLU A 64 -10.53 3.34 7.65
CA GLU A 64 -9.42 3.69 6.77
C GLU A 64 -8.87 5.09 7.05
N LEU A 65 -9.74 6.09 7.22
CA LEU A 65 -9.26 7.45 7.55
C LEU A 65 -8.45 7.47 8.86
N PRO A 66 -8.92 6.90 10.00
CA PRO A 66 -8.08 6.75 11.19
C PRO A 66 -6.79 5.96 10.91
N GLY A 67 -6.87 4.92 10.08
CA GLY A 67 -5.70 4.16 9.65
C GLY A 67 -4.69 5.00 8.87
N ILE A 68 -5.12 5.96 8.04
CA ILE A 68 -4.25 6.92 7.36
C ILE A 68 -3.60 7.84 8.39
N TYR A 69 -4.35 8.37 9.36
CA TYR A 69 -3.79 9.21 10.42
C TYR A 69 -2.69 8.50 11.21
N LEU A 70 -2.88 7.21 11.54
CA LEU A 70 -1.86 6.42 12.21
C LEU A 70 -0.59 6.32 11.35
N LYS A 71 -0.70 6.07 10.04
CA LYS A 71 0.44 5.98 9.12
C LYS A 71 1.14 7.33 8.91
N GLU A 72 0.39 8.40 8.72
CA GLU A 72 0.91 9.75 8.47
C GLU A 72 1.70 10.30 9.68
N HIS A 73 1.38 9.85 10.90
CA HIS A 73 1.99 10.34 12.13
C HIS A 73 2.89 9.33 12.86
N ASP A 74 3.00 8.10 12.38
CA ASP A 74 3.95 7.12 12.93
C ASP A 74 5.36 7.39 12.41
N PHE A 75 6.33 7.51 13.31
CA PHE A 75 7.74 7.74 12.95
C PHE A 75 8.41 6.52 12.31
N ASN A 76 7.81 5.33 12.42
CA ASN A 76 8.34 4.09 11.83
C ASN A 76 7.81 3.81 10.43
N VAL A 77 6.86 4.59 9.94
CA VAL A 77 6.37 4.50 8.56
C VAL A 77 7.25 5.42 7.71
N GLU A 78 7.79 4.95 6.61
CA GLU A 78 8.52 5.81 5.68
C GLU A 78 7.58 6.31 4.60
N GLU A 79 6.73 5.41 4.10
CA GLU A 79 5.82 5.64 2.98
C GLU A 79 4.56 4.80 3.09
N TYR A 80 3.47 5.26 2.47
CA TYR A 80 2.27 4.45 2.33
C TYR A 80 1.48 4.83 1.07
N TYR A 81 0.88 3.83 0.43
CA TYR A 81 0.25 3.92 -0.88
C TYR A 81 -1.13 3.27 -0.82
N ASP A 82 -2.16 3.97 -1.25
CA ASP A 82 -3.52 3.44 -1.40
C ASP A 82 -3.68 2.62 -2.68
N GLN A 83 -4.49 1.56 -2.58
CA GLN A 83 -4.89 0.69 -3.69
C GLN A 83 -3.70 0.27 -4.60
N PRO A 84 -2.59 -0.27 -4.07
CA PRO A 84 -1.44 -0.71 -4.86
C PRO A 84 -1.83 -1.73 -5.94
N PRO A 85 -0.99 -1.94 -6.97
CA PRO A 85 -1.18 -3.02 -7.93
C PRO A 85 -1.47 -4.38 -7.27
N ALA A 86 -2.41 -5.13 -7.85
CA ALA A 86 -2.77 -6.46 -7.35
C ALA A 86 -1.55 -7.38 -7.27
N ILE A 87 -1.45 -8.11 -6.16
CA ILE A 87 -0.42 -9.11 -5.92
C ILE A 87 -1.04 -10.51 -6.02
N LYS A 88 -0.26 -11.47 -6.54
CA LYS A 88 -0.70 -12.87 -6.60
C LYS A 88 -0.39 -13.55 -5.27
N LEU A 89 -1.42 -13.94 -4.55
CA LEU A 89 -1.30 -14.74 -3.34
C LEU A 89 -1.42 -16.21 -3.70
N THR A 90 -0.47 -17.02 -3.22
CA THR A 90 -0.47 -18.48 -3.41
C THR A 90 -0.38 -19.16 -2.05
N TYR A 91 -1.31 -20.05 -1.73
CA TYR A 91 -1.33 -20.75 -0.45
C TYR A 91 -1.94 -22.15 -0.58
N ASN A 92 -1.63 -23.02 0.38
CA ASN A 92 -2.26 -24.32 0.49
C ASN A 92 -3.64 -24.18 1.12
N SER A 93 -4.66 -24.66 0.41
CA SER A 93 -6.00 -24.79 0.96
C SER A 93 -6.04 -25.79 2.12
N ARG A 94 -7.15 -25.83 2.86
CA ARG A 94 -7.41 -26.84 3.90
C ARG A 94 -7.36 -28.30 3.40
N LYS A 95 -7.31 -28.53 2.09
CA LYS A 95 -7.22 -29.85 1.43
C LYS A 95 -5.87 -30.05 0.72
N ASP A 96 -4.82 -29.32 1.12
CA ASP A 96 -3.46 -29.37 0.56
C ASP A 96 -3.35 -29.11 -0.95
N ARG A 97 -4.36 -28.49 -1.54
CA ARG A 97 -4.30 -27.98 -2.91
C ARG A 97 -3.73 -26.58 -2.93
N VAL A 98 -2.78 -26.33 -3.83
CA VAL A 98 -2.26 -25.00 -4.10
C VAL A 98 -3.35 -24.15 -4.77
N VAL A 99 -3.70 -23.04 -4.17
CA VAL A 99 -4.67 -22.06 -4.69
C VAL A 99 -3.94 -20.74 -4.92
N GLY A 100 -4.18 -20.13 -6.09
CA GLY A 100 -3.64 -18.83 -6.45
C GLY A 100 -4.77 -17.85 -6.78
N PHE A 101 -4.73 -16.64 -6.22
CA PHE A 101 -5.65 -15.56 -6.58
C PHE A 101 -4.95 -14.20 -6.53
N TYR A 102 -5.49 -13.24 -7.29
CA TYR A 102 -5.01 -11.85 -7.23
C TYR A 102 -5.78 -11.09 -6.15
N HIS A 103 -5.04 -10.39 -5.31
CA HIS A 103 -5.57 -9.54 -4.26
C HIS A 103 -5.02 -8.13 -4.42
N THR A 104 -5.91 -7.14 -4.35
CA THR A 104 -5.54 -5.73 -4.19
C THR A 104 -5.69 -5.37 -2.72
N PRO A 105 -4.59 -5.14 -1.99
CA PRO A 105 -4.65 -4.57 -0.65
C PRO A 105 -5.22 -3.15 -0.67
N ASP A 106 -5.77 -2.68 0.46
CA ASP A 106 -6.20 -1.28 0.57
C ASP A 106 -5.03 -0.32 0.67
N TYR A 107 -3.97 -0.72 1.38
CA TYR A 107 -2.76 0.07 1.55
C TYR A 107 -1.51 -0.82 1.49
N PHE A 108 -0.44 -0.27 0.95
CA PHE A 108 0.92 -0.78 1.06
C PHE A 108 1.74 0.21 1.89
N VAL A 109 2.57 -0.28 2.83
CA VAL A 109 3.30 0.56 3.79
C VAL A 109 4.76 0.11 3.84
N LEU A 110 5.68 1.09 3.87
CA LEU A 110 7.12 0.90 4.07
C LEU A 110 7.55 1.35 5.46
#